data_AF-A0A528CLN7-F1
#
_entry.id   AF-A0A528CLN7-F1
#
_cell.length_a   1.000
_cell.length_b   1.000
_cell.length_c   1.000
_cell.angle_alpha   90.00
_cell.angle_beta   90.00
_cell.angle_gamma   90.00
#
_symmetry.space_group_name_H-M   'P 1'
#
loop_
_entity.id
_entity.type
_entity.pdbx_description
1 polymer ?
#
loop_
_entity_poly.entity_id
_entity_poly.type
_entity_poly.pdbx_seq_one_letter_code
_entity_poly.pdbx_strand_id
1 'polypeptide(L)'
;LSIAQNISLPNLPAHARRLLVSARAEAVTAEKQKRNLGIKAPSVATRTGTLSGGNQQKVVLAKWLAMSPKVMILDEPTRGIDIGAKAEI
;
A
#
# COMPACT_ATOMS: atom_id res chain seq x y z
N LEU A 1 -11.96 -2.90 -4.07
CA LEU A 1 -10.86 -2.04 -4.54
C LEU A 1 -9.61 -2.88 -4.79
N SER A 2 -8.84 -2.56 -5.82
CA SER A 2 -7.53 -3.17 -6.09
C SER A 2 -6.48 -2.71 -5.07
N ILE A 3 -5.31 -3.36 -5.04
CA ILE A 3 -4.16 -2.89 -4.25
C ILE A 3 -3.81 -1.44 -4.63
N ALA A 4 -3.77 -1.13 -5.93
CA ALA A 4 -3.44 0.20 -6.42
C ALA A 4 -4.39 1.28 -5.89
N GLN A 5 -5.69 1.06 -6.06
CA GLN A 5 -6.73 1.96 -5.56
C GLN A 5 -6.71 2.08 -4.03
N ASN A 6 -6.40 0.99 -3.33
CA ASN A 6 -6.28 1.01 -1.88
C ASN A 6 -5.13 1.90 -1.42
N ILE A 7 -3.96 1.78 -2.06
CA ILE A 7 -2.74 2.52 -1.68
C ILE A 7 -2.85 4.01 -2.03
N SER A 8 -3.45 4.34 -3.16
CA SER A 8 -3.62 5.73 -3.61
C SER A 8 -4.71 6.49 -2.86
N LEU A 9 -5.71 5.79 -2.28
CA LEU A 9 -6.92 6.40 -1.75
C LEU A 9 -6.67 7.55 -0.75
N PRO A 10 -5.78 7.43 0.25
CA PRO A 10 -5.55 8.51 1.22
C PRO A 10 -4.91 9.76 0.62
N ASN A 11 -4.31 9.66 -0.57
CA ASN A 11 -3.68 10.77 -1.28
C ASN A 11 -4.14 10.83 -2.74
N LEU A 12 -5.44 10.61 -2.98
CA LEU A 12 -6.03 10.61 -4.31
C LEU A 12 -5.73 11.89 -5.12
N PRO A 13 -5.69 13.10 -4.53
CA PRO A 13 -5.32 14.33 -5.25
C PRO A 13 -3.94 14.28 -5.89
N ALA A 14 -2.95 13.58 -5.30
CA ALA A 14 -1.62 13.43 -5.89
C ALA A 14 -1.58 12.52 -7.13
N HIS A 15 -2.64 11.76 -7.36
CA HIS A 15 -2.79 10.85 -8.50
C HIS A 15 -3.88 11.31 -9.49
N ALA A 16 -4.53 12.44 -9.23
CA ALA A 16 -5.62 12.96 -10.03
C ALA A 16 -5.21 14.20 -10.85
N ARG A 17 -5.80 14.34 -12.03
CA ARG A 17 -5.77 15.58 -12.82
C ARG A 17 -7.21 16.05 -13.01
N ARG A 18 -7.56 17.18 -12.38
CA ARG A 18 -8.95 17.66 -12.25
C ARG A 18 -9.83 16.61 -11.55
N LEU A 19 -10.79 16.02 -12.27
CA LEU A 19 -11.73 15.03 -11.72
C LEU A 19 -11.37 13.59 -12.09
N LEU A 20 -10.26 13.37 -12.80
CA LEU A 20 -9.86 12.05 -13.30
C LEU A 20 -8.64 11.54 -12.56
N VAL A 21 -8.76 10.35 -11.98
CA VAL A 21 -7.64 9.63 -11.35
C VAL A 21 -6.84 8.89 -12.41
N SER A 22 -5.52 9.04 -12.40
CA SER A 22 -4.63 8.35 -13.31
C SER A 22 -4.29 6.97 -12.80
N ALA A 23 -4.89 5.94 -13.39
CA ALA A 23 -4.60 4.54 -13.07
C ALA A 23 -3.11 4.19 -13.19
N ARG A 24 -2.39 4.84 -14.13
CA ARG A 24 -0.94 4.69 -14.28
C ARG A 24 -0.19 5.25 -13.06
N ALA A 25 -0.57 6.42 -12.56
CA ALA A 25 0.07 7.03 -11.40
C ALA A 25 -0.19 6.22 -10.12
N GLU A 26 -1.41 5.70 -9.96
CA GLU A 26 -1.75 4.78 -8.88
C GLU A 26 -0.90 3.51 -8.95
N ALA A 27 -0.80 2.89 -10.13
CA ALA A 27 -0.03 1.68 -10.34
C ALA A 27 1.47 1.87 -10.03
N VAL A 28 2.08 2.98 -10.46
CA VAL A 28 3.49 3.29 -10.16
C VAL A 28 3.73 3.38 -8.66
N THR A 29 2.86 4.09 -7.94
CA THR A 29 2.96 4.27 -6.49
C THR A 29 2.75 2.95 -5.75
N ALA A 30 1.74 2.19 -6.17
CA ALA A 30 1.42 0.90 -5.58
C ALA A 30 2.51 -0.14 -5.82
N GLU A 31 3.14 -0.17 -7.00
CA GLU A 31 4.23 -1.10 -7.30
C GLU A 31 5.47 -0.79 -6.47
N LYS A 32 5.75 0.50 -6.21
CA LYS A 32 6.80 0.90 -5.26
C LYS A 32 6.52 0.34 -3.87
N GLN A 33 5.31 0.54 -3.33
CA GLN A 33 4.96 0.06 -2.00
C GLN A 33 4.89 -1.47 -1.91
N LYS A 34 4.40 -2.14 -2.97
CA LYS A 34 4.38 -3.61 -3.08
C LYS A 34 5.78 -4.19 -2.91
N ARG A 35 6.79 -3.60 -3.54
CA ARG A 35 8.20 -3.99 -3.37
C ARG A 35 8.69 -3.70 -1.95
N ASN A 36 8.50 -2.47 -1.47
CA ASN A 36 9.01 -2.04 -0.16
C ASN A 36 8.50 -2.90 1.01
N LEU A 37 7.23 -3.31 0.97
CA LEU A 37 6.60 -4.07 2.05
C LEU A 37 6.52 -5.58 1.76
N GLY A 38 7.00 -6.03 0.59
CA GLY A 38 6.91 -7.41 0.15
C GLY A 38 5.47 -7.92 0.11
N ILE A 39 4.57 -7.17 -0.54
CA ILE A 39 3.17 -7.58 -0.77
C ILE A 39 3.15 -8.65 -1.87
N LYS A 40 2.77 -9.87 -1.51
CA LYS A 40 2.67 -11.01 -2.42
C LYS A 40 1.33 -10.97 -3.14
N ALA A 41 1.35 -10.55 -4.40
CA ALA A 41 0.20 -10.54 -5.29
C ALA A 41 0.65 -10.62 -6.77
N PRO A 42 -0.16 -11.22 -7.66
CA PRO A 42 0.15 -11.25 -9.10
C PRO A 42 0.39 -9.86 -9.69
N SER A 43 -0.42 -8.86 -9.32
CA SER A 43 -0.23 -7.46 -9.73
C SER A 43 -0.88 -6.50 -8.74
N VAL A 44 -0.57 -5.20 -8.84
CA VAL A 44 -1.30 -4.18 -8.06
C VAL A 44 -2.75 -3.97 -8.49
N ALA A 45 -3.18 -4.59 -9.60
CA ALA A 45 -4.58 -4.63 -10.00
C ALA A 45 -5.38 -5.71 -9.26
N THR A 46 -4.72 -6.64 -8.55
CA THR A 46 -5.39 -7.67 -7.75
C THR A 46 -6.31 -7.05 -6.70
N ARG A 47 -7.49 -7.63 -6.49
CA ARG A 47 -8.43 -7.21 -5.44
C ARG A 47 -7.82 -7.44 -4.06
N THR A 48 -7.78 -6.42 -3.21
CA THR A 48 -7.16 -6.55 -1.87
C THR A 48 -7.85 -7.59 -1.01
N GLY A 49 -9.19 -7.73 -1.11
CA GLY A 49 -9.95 -8.71 -0.34
C GLY A 49 -9.64 -10.18 -0.65
N THR A 50 -8.91 -10.48 -1.73
CA THR A 50 -8.49 -11.85 -2.07
C THR A 50 -7.09 -12.20 -1.54
N LEU A 51 -6.41 -11.25 -0.89
CA LEU A 51 -5.09 -11.49 -0.30
C LEU A 51 -5.22 -12.14 1.08
N SER A 52 -4.16 -12.81 1.54
CA SER A 52 -4.08 -13.27 2.94
C SER A 52 -4.11 -12.09 3.90
N GLY A 53 -4.54 -12.29 5.16
CA GLY A 53 -4.63 -11.23 6.17
C GLY A 53 -3.35 -10.42 6.32
N GLY A 54 -2.18 -11.07 6.38
CA GLY A 54 -0.89 -10.37 6.44
C GLY A 54 -0.58 -9.51 5.20
N ASN A 55 -0.96 -9.95 4.00
CA ASN A 55 -0.81 -9.12 2.80
C ASN A 55 -1.84 -7.98 2.76
N GLN A 56 -3.05 -8.18 3.29
CA GLN A 56 -4.03 -7.12 3.45
C GLN A 56 -3.53 -6.04 4.41
N GLN A 57 -2.93 -6.42 5.53
CA GLN A 57 -2.37 -5.49 6.50
C GLN A 57 -1.15 -4.75 5.95
N LYS A 58 -0.30 -5.41 5.15
CA LYS A 58 0.76 -4.72 4.39
C LYS A 58 0.18 -3.71 3.40
N VAL A 59 -0.94 -4.01 2.74
CA VAL A 59 -1.64 -3.03 1.88
C VAL A 59 -2.16 -1.85 2.70
N VAL A 60 -2.66 -2.05 3.92
CA VAL A 60 -3.07 -0.96 4.83
C VAL A 60 -1.89 -0.07 5.19
N LEU A 61 -0.76 -0.63 5.60
CA LEU A 61 0.46 0.11 5.90
C LEU A 61 0.96 0.88 4.66
N ALA A 62 0.93 0.23 3.49
CA ALA A 62 1.32 0.83 2.21
C ALA A 62 0.57 2.12 1.89
N LYS A 63 -0.74 2.20 2.21
CA LYS A 63 -1.54 3.41 1.95
C LYS A 63 -1.03 4.61 2.73
N TRP A 64 -0.74 4.41 4.01
CA TRP A 64 -0.27 5.47 4.89
C TRP A 64 1.16 5.88 4.56
N LEU A 65 2.04 4.92 4.29
CA LEU A 65 3.42 5.19 3.89
C LEU A 65 3.50 5.90 2.52
N ALA A 66 2.55 5.66 1.61
CA ALA A 66 2.48 6.38 0.34
C ALA A 66 2.23 7.89 0.49
N MET A 67 1.67 8.33 1.63
CA MET A 67 1.50 9.75 1.94
C MET A 67 2.81 10.43 2.37
N SER A 68 3.90 9.67 2.54
CA SER A 68 5.18 10.17 3.08
C SER A 68 5.02 10.97 4.39
N PRO A 69 4.36 10.40 5.43
CA PRO A 69 4.11 11.11 6.67
C PRO A 69 5.44 11.37 7.41
N LYS A 70 5.53 12.50 8.12
CA LYS A 70 6.67 12.80 9.00
C LYS A 70 6.71 11.91 10.24
N VAL A 71 5.52 11.55 10.76
CA VAL A 71 5.33 10.69 11.93
C VAL A 71 4.11 9.81 11.67
N MET A 72 4.22 8.53 12.02
CA MET A 72 3.11 7.58 11.96
C MET A 72 3.08 6.81 13.28
N ILE A 73 1.95 6.88 13.99
CA ILE A 73 1.72 6.12 15.22
C ILE A 73 0.93 4.88 14.84
N LEU A 74 1.41 3.72 15.29
CA LEU A 74 0.80 2.43 15.04
C LEU A 74 0.50 1.77 16.37
N ASP A 75 -0.73 1.29 16.54
CA ASP A 75 -1.11 0.46 17.68
C ASP A 75 -1.24 -1.01 17.22
N GLU A 76 -0.50 -1.91 17.86
CA GLU A 76 -0.44 -3.35 17.54
C GLU A 76 -0.23 -3.69 16.03
N PRO A 77 0.71 -3.07 15.29
CA PRO A 77 0.81 -3.24 13.84
C PRO A 77 1.28 -4.62 13.38
N THR A 78 1.66 -5.49 14.32
CA THR A 78 2.31 -6.78 14.07
C THR A 78 1.34 -7.95 14.14
N ARG A 79 0.09 -7.76 14.61
CA ARG A 79 -0.93 -8.82 14.64
C ARG A 79 -1.25 -9.28 13.22
N GLY A 80 -0.67 -10.41 12.80
CA GLY A 80 -0.88 -10.97 11.45
C GLY A 80 0.22 -10.66 10.43
N ILE A 81 1.25 -9.91 10.81
CA ILE A 81 2.49 -9.73 10.03
C ILE A 81 3.64 -10.21 10.90
N ASP A 82 4.21 -11.36 10.55
CA ASP A 82 5.53 -11.75 11.04
C ASP A 82 6.53 -10.72 10.48
N ILE A 83 6.99 -9.77 11.30
CA ILE A 83 8.01 -8.76 10.95
C ILE A 83 9.40 -9.42 10.95
N GLY A 84 9.50 -10.61 10.37
CA GLY A 84 10.76 -11.22 10.03
C GLY A 84 11.27 -10.64 8.71
N ALA A 85 11.83 -9.43 8.73
CA ALA A 85 12.94 -9.01 7.87
C ALA A 85 13.23 -7.49 7.98
N LYS A 86 14.41 -7.22 8.54
CA LYS A 86 15.34 -6.14 8.18
C LYS A 86 15.00 -4.72 8.64
N ALA A 87 15.21 -4.51 9.94
CA ALA A 87 16.15 -3.47 10.33
C ALA A 87 17.55 -3.82 9.79
N GLU A 88 17.81 -3.53 8.52
CA GLU A 88 19.17 -3.40 8.00
C GLU A 88 19.28 -2.01 7.38
N ILE A 89 19.92 -1.12 8.15
CA ILE A 89 20.50 0.18 7.79
C ILE A 89 19.50 1.30 7.51
#